data_AF-K1SUY5-F1
#
_entry.id   AF-K1SUY5-F1
#
_cell.length_a   1.000
_cell.length_b   1.000
_cell.length_c   1.000
_cell.angle_alpha   90.00
_cell.angle_beta   90.00
_cell.angle_gamma   90.00
#
_symmetry.space_group_name_H-M   'P 1'
#
loop_
_entity.id
_entity.type
_entity.pdbx_description
1 polymer ?
#
loop_
_entity_poly.entity_id
_entity_poly.type
_entity_poly.pdbx_seq_one_letter_code
_entity_poly.pdbx_strand_id
1 'polypeptide(L)'
;GTGGWWHCSAQDKGKSYKTWPNCMNMFDGFTYWSHISGRNKVILDGDFIRLNTFDTDAEKQTVVSLQLMAGGPVAASDQKSTIKDDMSYYTNDELLALNKDGFVGKPLSDQLNDSNNEIWYGQMTNGDYVLGIFNRNESTKTATVNFSDLGIQGEKQIRDLWTHTDEGKASSITVNIPAHGCKIVKLN
;
A
#
# COMPACT_ATOMS: atom_id res chain seq x y z
N GLY A 1 -5.59 -18.65 -7.95
CA GLY A 1 -5.49 -17.70 -9.08
C GLY A 1 -4.06 -17.61 -9.58
N THR A 2 -3.84 -16.90 -10.70
CA THR A 2 -2.51 -16.71 -11.31
C THR A 2 -1.62 -15.71 -10.55
N GLY A 3 -2.18 -14.85 -9.68
CA GLY A 3 -1.41 -13.89 -8.89
C GLY A 3 -0.80 -12.76 -9.73
N GLY A 4 0.26 -12.13 -9.23
CA GLY A 4 1.03 -11.11 -9.96
C GLY A 4 0.35 -9.75 -10.12
N TRP A 5 1.02 -8.86 -10.85
CA TRP A 5 0.59 -7.46 -11.05
C TRP A 5 -0.80 -7.34 -11.69
N TRP A 6 -1.14 -8.28 -12.57
CA TRP A 6 -2.46 -8.37 -13.19
C TRP A 6 -3.59 -8.35 -12.15
N HIS A 7 -3.53 -9.24 -11.16
CA HIS A 7 -4.52 -9.31 -10.08
C HIS A 7 -4.33 -8.21 -9.03
N CYS A 8 -3.09 -7.75 -8.81
CA CYS A 8 -2.81 -6.69 -7.84
C CYS A 8 -3.43 -5.35 -8.27
N SER A 9 -3.31 -4.97 -9.54
CA SER A 9 -3.58 -3.58 -9.96
C SER A 9 -4.06 -3.39 -11.41
N ALA A 10 -3.73 -4.29 -12.34
CA ALA A 10 -3.95 -4.02 -13.78
C ALA A 10 -5.31 -4.48 -14.32
N GLN A 11 -5.87 -5.57 -13.81
CA GLN A 11 -7.10 -6.16 -14.36
C GLN A 11 -8.29 -5.21 -14.22
N ASP A 12 -8.84 -4.75 -15.36
CA ASP A 12 -9.96 -3.80 -15.42
C ASP A 12 -9.78 -2.56 -14.54
N LYS A 13 -8.53 -2.06 -14.48
CA LYS A 13 -8.17 -0.86 -13.70
C LYS A 13 -9.18 0.28 -13.90
N GLY A 14 -9.65 0.86 -12.79
CA GLY A 14 -10.57 2.00 -12.77
C GLY A 14 -12.06 1.64 -12.88
N LYS A 15 -12.41 0.35 -12.98
CA LYS A 15 -13.79 -0.12 -13.17
C LYS A 15 -14.35 -0.75 -11.90
N SER A 16 -15.63 -0.53 -11.67
CA SER A 16 -16.42 -1.29 -10.70
C SER A 16 -17.68 -1.88 -11.35
N TYR A 17 -18.12 -3.01 -10.80
CA TYR A 17 -19.24 -3.81 -11.27
C TYR A 17 -20.32 -3.89 -10.18
N LYS A 18 -21.58 -4.11 -10.60
CA LYS A 18 -22.72 -4.26 -9.68
C LYS A 18 -22.81 -5.65 -9.05
N THR A 19 -22.11 -6.62 -9.61
CA THR A 19 -22.09 -8.02 -9.17
C THR A 19 -20.72 -8.39 -8.65
N TRP A 20 -20.66 -9.46 -7.86
CA TRP A 20 -19.39 -9.98 -7.37
C TRP A 20 -18.51 -10.54 -8.51
N PRO A 21 -17.18 -10.28 -8.51
CA PRO A 21 -16.49 -9.29 -7.66
C PRO A 21 -16.71 -7.86 -8.16
N ASN A 22 -16.87 -6.90 -7.25
CA ASN A 22 -17.12 -5.49 -7.60
C ASN A 22 -15.94 -4.85 -8.33
N CYS A 23 -14.71 -5.28 -8.04
CA CYS A 23 -13.51 -4.86 -8.76
C CYS A 23 -12.71 -6.10 -9.12
N MET A 24 -11.99 -6.06 -10.25
CA MET A 24 -11.25 -7.22 -10.75
C MET A 24 -9.78 -7.23 -10.33
N ASN A 25 -9.33 -6.22 -9.58
CA ASN A 25 -8.00 -6.18 -9.00
C ASN A 25 -8.06 -5.71 -7.53
N MET A 26 -7.04 -6.09 -6.76
CA MET A 26 -6.93 -5.82 -5.33
C MET A 26 -6.92 -4.31 -5.01
N PHE A 27 -6.16 -3.52 -5.76
CA PHE A 27 -6.02 -2.08 -5.53
C PHE A 27 -7.36 -1.34 -5.63
N ASP A 28 -8.11 -1.60 -6.70
CA ASP A 28 -9.42 -0.99 -6.90
C ASP A 28 -10.43 -1.53 -5.89
N GLY A 29 -10.38 -2.82 -5.55
CA GLY A 29 -11.22 -3.39 -4.50
C GLY A 29 -11.01 -2.69 -3.15
N PHE A 30 -9.76 -2.47 -2.77
CA PHE A 30 -9.43 -1.76 -1.53
C PHE A 30 -9.86 -0.30 -1.56
N THR A 31 -9.64 0.37 -2.67
CA THR A 31 -10.07 1.76 -2.87
C THR A 31 -11.60 1.86 -2.75
N TYR A 32 -12.32 1.01 -3.49
CA TYR A 32 -13.78 1.01 -3.56
C TYR A 32 -14.42 0.75 -2.19
N TRP A 33 -13.92 -0.24 -1.44
CA TRP A 33 -14.45 -0.60 -0.12
C TRP A 33 -13.83 0.19 1.04
N SER A 34 -12.93 1.15 0.76
CA SER A 34 -12.28 1.94 1.79
C SER A 34 -13.27 2.71 2.66
N HIS A 35 -14.44 3.11 2.16
CA HIS A 35 -15.45 3.83 2.94
C HIS A 35 -16.07 3.01 4.11
N ILE A 36 -16.05 1.68 4.04
CA ILE A 36 -16.56 0.79 5.11
C ILE A 36 -15.47 0.22 6.03
N SER A 37 -14.19 0.32 5.64
CA SER A 37 -13.09 -0.22 6.46
C SER A 37 -12.74 0.66 7.66
N GLY A 38 -11.81 0.22 8.51
CA GLY A 38 -11.27 1.01 9.61
C GLY A 38 -10.98 0.17 10.84
N ARG A 39 -10.34 0.78 11.84
CA ARG A 39 -10.06 0.13 13.12
C ARG A 39 -11.37 -0.39 13.75
N ASN A 40 -11.40 -1.67 14.13
CA ASN A 40 -12.59 -2.36 14.66
C ASN A 40 -13.80 -2.40 13.69
N LYS A 41 -13.56 -2.24 12.38
CA LYS A 41 -14.58 -2.38 11.33
C LYS A 41 -14.21 -3.53 10.38
N VAL A 42 -14.83 -3.56 9.20
CA VAL A 42 -14.49 -4.50 8.13
C VAL A 42 -13.00 -4.37 7.80
N ILE A 43 -12.31 -5.51 7.79
CA ILE A 43 -10.95 -5.63 7.29
C ILE A 43 -11.04 -5.93 5.80
N LEU A 44 -10.30 -5.17 5.01
CA LEU A 44 -10.19 -5.42 3.58
C LEU A 44 -9.16 -6.53 3.37
N ASP A 45 -9.58 -7.62 2.75
CA ASP A 45 -8.74 -8.78 2.50
C ASP A 45 -8.52 -8.96 1.00
N GLY A 46 -7.26 -8.81 0.58
CA GLY A 46 -6.81 -8.98 -0.80
C GLY A 46 -6.51 -10.43 -1.19
N ASP A 47 -6.85 -11.38 -0.32
CA ASP A 47 -6.49 -12.79 -0.41
C ASP A 47 -4.99 -13.04 -0.22
N PHE A 48 -4.57 -14.30 -0.27
CA PHE A 48 -3.17 -14.69 -0.04
C PHE A 48 -2.19 -14.08 -1.06
N ILE A 49 -1.00 -13.73 -0.56
CA ILE A 49 0.10 -13.16 -1.34
C ILE A 49 1.01 -14.28 -1.83
N ARG A 50 1.30 -14.28 -3.13
CA ARG A 50 2.27 -15.17 -3.78
C ARG A 50 3.35 -14.34 -4.48
N LEU A 51 4.39 -13.94 -3.75
CA LEU A 51 5.45 -13.07 -4.26
C LEU A 51 6.20 -13.71 -5.45
N ASN A 52 6.26 -15.04 -5.52
CA ASN A 52 6.87 -15.74 -6.65
C ASN A 52 6.15 -15.52 -8.00
N THR A 53 4.96 -14.90 -8.00
CA THR A 53 4.17 -14.58 -9.21
C THR A 53 4.33 -13.13 -9.68
N PHE A 54 5.16 -12.33 -9.00
CA PHE A 54 5.47 -10.95 -9.38
C PHE A 54 6.85 -10.88 -10.06
N ASP A 55 6.97 -10.00 -11.04
CA ASP A 55 8.15 -9.94 -11.92
C ASP A 55 9.26 -9.07 -11.34
N THR A 56 8.90 -8.08 -10.52
CA THR A 56 9.85 -7.11 -9.96
C THR A 56 9.74 -6.95 -8.45
N ASP A 57 10.83 -6.54 -7.82
CA ASP A 57 10.86 -6.20 -6.39
C ASP A 57 9.90 -5.05 -6.06
N ALA A 58 9.73 -4.10 -6.98
CA ALA A 58 8.79 -3.00 -6.86
C ALA A 58 7.34 -3.50 -6.70
N GLU A 59 6.93 -4.47 -7.52
CA GLU A 59 5.61 -5.06 -7.43
C GLU A 59 5.41 -5.87 -6.12
N LYS A 60 6.44 -6.62 -5.71
CA LYS A 60 6.43 -7.37 -4.44
C LYS A 60 6.27 -6.44 -3.24
N GLN A 61 6.98 -5.32 -3.22
CA GLN A 61 6.81 -4.29 -2.20
C GLN A 61 5.40 -3.70 -2.24
N THR A 62 4.87 -3.40 -3.42
CA THR A 62 3.53 -2.83 -3.58
C THR A 62 2.44 -3.74 -3.04
N VAL A 63 2.42 -5.03 -3.38
CA VAL A 63 1.34 -5.94 -2.92
C VAL A 63 1.34 -6.10 -1.39
N VAL A 64 2.52 -6.24 -0.77
CA VAL A 64 2.66 -6.34 0.69
C VAL A 64 2.24 -5.03 1.35
N SER A 65 2.73 -3.91 0.83
CA SER A 65 2.45 -2.59 1.40
C SER A 65 0.98 -2.24 1.31
N LEU A 66 0.35 -2.48 0.17
CA LEU A 66 -1.06 -2.17 -0.07
C LEU A 66 -1.97 -2.97 0.88
N GLN A 67 -1.69 -4.26 1.07
CA GLN A 67 -2.39 -5.11 2.03
C GLN A 67 -2.31 -4.53 3.45
N LEU A 68 -1.10 -4.18 3.90
CA LEU A 68 -0.88 -3.61 5.23
C LEU A 68 -1.47 -2.21 5.39
N MET A 69 -1.41 -1.39 4.34
CA MET A 69 -2.00 -0.05 4.33
C MET A 69 -3.53 -0.12 4.44
N ALA A 70 -4.17 -1.13 3.83
CA ALA A 70 -5.60 -1.36 3.94
C ALA A 70 -6.02 -2.03 5.27
N GLY A 71 -5.05 -2.35 6.15
CA GLY A 71 -5.26 -3.02 7.43
C GLY A 71 -5.44 -4.54 7.34
N GLY A 72 -5.14 -5.13 6.19
CA GLY A 72 -5.21 -6.57 5.96
C GLY A 72 -3.97 -7.31 6.49
N PRO A 73 -4.06 -8.63 6.69
CA PRO A 73 -2.92 -9.45 7.10
C PRO A 73 -1.98 -9.75 5.93
N VAL A 74 -0.70 -9.97 6.22
CA VAL A 74 0.25 -10.56 5.26
C VAL A 74 0.10 -12.08 5.30
N ALA A 75 -0.75 -12.61 4.41
CA ALA A 75 -1.00 -14.05 4.28
C ALA A 75 -0.11 -14.67 3.20
N ALA A 76 1.10 -15.10 3.57
CA ALA A 76 2.05 -15.73 2.64
C ALA A 76 1.54 -17.11 2.16
N SER A 77 1.50 -17.32 0.84
CA SER A 77 1.13 -18.60 0.22
C SER A 77 2.22 -19.14 -0.72
N ASP A 78 3.41 -18.58 -0.65
CA ASP A 78 4.59 -19.16 -1.27
C ASP A 78 4.97 -20.50 -0.60
N GLN A 79 5.37 -21.46 -1.41
CA GLN A 79 5.89 -22.73 -0.92
C GLN A 79 7.39 -22.57 -0.64
N LYS A 80 7.93 -23.42 0.24
CA LYS A 80 9.38 -23.50 0.48
C LYS A 80 10.19 -23.64 -0.83
N SER A 81 9.64 -24.30 -1.84
CA SER A 81 10.25 -24.48 -3.15
C SER A 81 10.10 -23.27 -4.10
N THR A 82 9.16 -22.35 -3.84
CA THR A 82 8.84 -21.23 -4.75
C THR A 82 9.23 -19.86 -4.21
N ILE A 83 9.39 -19.71 -2.89
CA ILE A 83 9.61 -18.42 -2.22
C ILE A 83 10.92 -17.72 -2.65
N LYS A 84 11.89 -18.46 -3.18
CA LYS A 84 13.21 -17.92 -3.58
C LYS A 84 13.81 -17.07 -2.44
N ASP A 85 14.26 -15.86 -2.76
CA ASP A 85 14.83 -14.89 -1.81
C ASP A 85 13.78 -13.86 -1.32
N ASP A 86 12.49 -14.13 -1.53
CA ASP A 86 11.41 -13.15 -1.27
C ASP A 86 10.97 -13.12 0.20
N MET A 87 11.60 -13.92 1.08
CA MET A 87 11.24 -13.98 2.50
C MET A 87 11.34 -12.62 3.19
N SER A 88 12.33 -11.81 2.82
CA SER A 88 12.55 -10.47 3.41
C SER A 88 11.37 -9.52 3.21
N TYR A 89 10.61 -9.66 2.11
CA TYR A 89 9.40 -8.86 1.88
C TYR A 89 8.27 -9.22 2.83
N TYR A 90 8.17 -10.48 3.24
CA TYR A 90 7.17 -10.94 4.18
C TYR A 90 7.50 -10.61 5.64
N THR A 91 8.79 -10.46 5.96
CA THR A 91 9.29 -10.33 7.33
C THR A 91 9.83 -8.95 7.67
N ASN A 92 9.41 -7.91 6.95
CA ASN A 92 9.76 -6.54 7.32
C ASN A 92 9.05 -6.16 8.63
N ASP A 93 9.81 -6.09 9.73
CA ASP A 93 9.25 -5.89 11.07
C ASP A 93 8.54 -4.54 11.25
N GLU A 94 8.97 -3.48 10.55
CA GLU A 94 8.34 -2.16 10.65
C GLU A 94 7.00 -2.09 9.93
N LEU A 95 6.91 -2.75 8.78
CA LEU A 95 5.65 -2.91 8.06
C LEU A 95 4.70 -3.84 8.83
N LEU A 96 5.20 -4.95 9.37
CA LEU A 96 4.41 -5.85 10.21
C LEU A 96 3.96 -5.19 11.52
N ALA A 97 4.68 -4.19 12.02
CA ALA A 97 4.27 -3.40 13.18
C ALA A 97 2.96 -2.62 12.92
N LEU A 98 2.66 -2.26 11.67
CA LEU A 98 1.38 -1.63 11.31
C LEU A 98 0.21 -2.58 11.57
N ASN A 99 0.33 -3.84 11.14
CA ASN A 99 -0.69 -4.84 11.39
C ASN A 99 -0.81 -5.15 12.90
N LYS A 100 0.31 -5.24 13.63
CA LYS A 100 0.30 -5.42 15.09
C LYS A 100 -0.36 -4.25 15.83
N ASP A 101 -0.21 -3.02 15.33
CA ASP A 101 -0.89 -1.82 15.84
C ASP A 101 -2.39 -1.88 15.57
N GLY A 102 -2.87 -2.67 14.60
CA GLY A 102 -4.22 -2.59 14.07
C GLY A 102 -4.44 -1.34 13.21
N PHE A 103 -3.36 -0.84 12.59
CA PHE A 103 -3.38 0.29 11.69
C PHE A 103 -4.30 0.01 10.48
N VAL A 104 -5.07 1.01 10.08
CA VAL A 104 -5.88 0.97 8.85
C VAL A 104 -5.80 2.34 8.19
N GLY A 105 -5.14 2.42 7.05
CA GLY A 105 -5.08 3.60 6.20
C GLY A 105 -6.31 3.75 5.32
N LYS A 106 -6.41 4.92 4.69
CA LYS A 106 -7.43 5.27 3.70
C LYS A 106 -6.76 5.87 2.47
N PRO A 107 -7.29 5.62 1.27
CA PRO A 107 -6.89 6.39 0.11
C PRO A 107 -7.34 7.84 0.29
N LEU A 108 -6.61 8.79 -0.31
CA LEU A 108 -7.00 10.19 -0.34
C LEU A 108 -8.29 10.40 -1.16
N SER A 109 -8.58 9.48 -2.10
CA SER A 109 -9.82 9.43 -2.86
C SER A 109 -10.30 7.98 -3.00
N ASP A 110 -11.58 7.72 -2.74
CA ASP A 110 -12.22 6.42 -2.97
C ASP A 110 -12.73 6.25 -4.41
N GLN A 111 -12.48 7.24 -5.27
CA GLN A 111 -12.84 7.21 -6.68
C GLN A 111 -11.78 6.47 -7.50
N LEU A 112 -12.18 5.42 -8.21
CA LEU A 112 -11.24 4.53 -8.93
C LEU A 112 -10.47 5.20 -10.07
N ASN A 113 -11.02 6.29 -10.64
CA ASN A 113 -10.40 7.02 -11.75
C ASN A 113 -9.70 8.31 -11.31
N ASP A 114 -9.58 8.56 -10.01
CA ASP A 114 -8.86 9.69 -9.44
C ASP A 114 -7.43 9.27 -9.09
N SER A 115 -6.43 10.03 -9.54
CA SER A 115 -5.02 9.74 -9.22
C SER A 115 -4.70 9.84 -7.73
N ASN A 116 -5.53 10.53 -6.95
CA ASN A 116 -5.39 10.60 -5.49
C ASN A 116 -5.68 9.25 -4.81
N ASN A 117 -6.28 8.27 -5.49
CA ASN A 117 -6.42 6.93 -4.92
C ASN A 117 -5.09 6.17 -4.76
N GLU A 118 -4.02 6.66 -5.38
CA GLU A 118 -2.67 6.11 -5.24
C GLU A 118 -1.92 6.64 -4.00
N ILE A 119 -2.54 7.54 -3.23
CA ILE A 119 -2.00 8.07 -1.98
C ILE A 119 -2.85 7.54 -0.84
N TRP A 120 -2.26 6.76 0.05
CA TRP A 120 -2.91 6.17 1.22
C TRP A 120 -2.28 6.71 2.48
N TYR A 121 -3.08 7.01 3.49
CA TYR A 121 -2.55 7.47 4.76
C TYR A 121 -3.47 7.12 5.93
N GLY A 122 -2.90 7.14 7.13
CA GLY A 122 -3.65 6.93 8.37
C GLY A 122 -2.78 7.25 9.58
N GLN A 123 -3.33 7.00 10.76
CA GLN A 123 -2.62 7.22 12.02
C GLN A 123 -2.54 5.92 12.83
N MET A 124 -1.35 5.64 13.36
CA MET A 124 -1.10 4.56 14.32
C MET A 124 -1.63 4.93 15.71
N THR A 125 -1.77 3.96 16.63
CA THR A 125 -2.28 4.23 17.98
C THR A 125 -1.42 5.18 18.80
N ASN A 126 -0.12 5.24 18.51
CA ASN A 126 0.83 6.14 19.17
C ASN A 126 0.78 7.59 18.63
N GLY A 127 -0.03 7.86 17.61
CA GLY A 127 -0.16 9.18 17.00
C GLY A 127 0.74 9.43 15.79
N ASP A 128 1.68 8.54 15.47
CA ASP A 128 2.48 8.61 14.25
C ASP A 128 1.57 8.44 13.02
N TYR A 129 1.84 9.20 11.96
CA TYR A 129 1.15 8.99 10.69
C TYR A 129 1.94 8.01 9.81
N VAL A 130 1.24 7.28 8.96
CA VAL A 130 1.85 6.45 7.92
C VAL A 130 1.29 6.91 6.60
N LEU A 131 2.18 7.13 5.63
CA LEU A 131 1.88 7.57 4.28
C LEU A 131 2.44 6.54 3.30
N GLY A 132 1.58 6.03 2.43
CA GLY A 132 1.91 5.18 1.30
C GLY A 132 1.62 5.89 -0.01
N ILE A 133 2.59 5.94 -0.91
CA ILE A 133 2.46 6.49 -2.25
C ILE A 133 2.73 5.37 -3.24
N PHE A 134 1.81 5.10 -4.14
CA PHE A 134 1.87 4.01 -5.10
C PHE A 134 2.01 4.55 -6.53
N ASN A 135 2.65 3.78 -7.41
CA ASN A 135 2.67 4.05 -8.84
C ASN A 135 2.07 2.87 -9.59
N ARG A 136 0.84 3.00 -10.09
CA ARG A 136 0.16 1.93 -10.84
C ARG A 136 0.45 1.98 -12.35
N ASN A 137 1.43 2.76 -12.79
CA ASN A 137 1.77 2.96 -14.19
C ASN A 137 2.99 2.13 -14.60
N GLU A 138 3.10 1.91 -15.92
CA GLU A 138 4.17 1.14 -16.57
C GLU A 138 5.53 1.87 -16.62
N SER A 139 5.59 3.11 -16.12
CA SER A 139 6.81 3.94 -16.11
C SER A 139 6.98 4.64 -14.78
N THR A 140 8.21 5.06 -14.49
CA THR A 140 8.53 5.84 -13.29
C THR A 140 7.69 7.11 -13.21
N LYS A 141 7.14 7.37 -12.03
CA LYS A 141 6.32 8.56 -11.74
C LYS A 141 6.95 9.36 -10.61
N THR A 142 7.07 10.67 -10.78
CA THR A 142 7.35 11.58 -9.67
C THR A 142 6.05 11.93 -8.97
N ALA A 143 6.03 11.79 -7.65
CA ALA A 143 4.89 12.16 -6.81
C ALA A 143 5.36 13.11 -5.71
N THR A 144 4.57 14.17 -5.48
CA THR A 144 4.78 15.12 -4.39
C THR A 144 3.52 15.11 -3.52
N VAL A 145 3.71 14.99 -2.21
CA VAL A 145 2.63 15.05 -1.23
C VAL A 145 3.00 16.08 -0.17
N ASN A 146 2.19 17.14 -0.05
CA ASN A 146 2.31 18.06 1.07
C ASN A 146 1.53 17.50 2.25
N PHE A 147 2.13 17.52 3.44
CA PHE A 147 1.50 16.95 4.63
C PHE A 147 0.24 17.73 5.02
N SER A 148 0.19 19.03 4.71
CA SER A 148 -0.99 19.88 4.88
C SER A 148 -2.21 19.39 4.09
N ASP A 149 -2.01 18.80 2.91
CA ASP A 149 -3.09 18.30 2.05
C ASP A 149 -3.76 17.07 2.68
N LEU A 150 -3.04 16.38 3.58
CA LEU A 150 -3.52 15.27 4.40
C LEU A 150 -4.03 15.73 5.78
N GLY A 151 -4.04 17.04 6.04
CA GLY A 151 -4.37 17.62 7.34
C GLY A 151 -3.26 17.51 8.40
N ILE A 152 -2.07 17.01 8.04
CA ILE A 152 -0.93 16.85 8.94
C ILE A 152 -0.17 18.17 9.00
N GLN A 153 -0.06 18.74 10.22
CA GLN A 153 0.54 20.06 10.43
C GLN A 153 2.01 19.96 10.82
N GLY A 154 2.77 20.97 10.39
CA GLY A 154 4.18 21.13 10.72
C GLY A 154 5.09 20.14 9.98
N GLU A 155 6.36 20.20 10.34
CA GLU A 155 7.36 19.27 9.82
C GLU A 155 7.34 17.96 10.62
N LYS A 156 7.51 16.84 9.91
CA LYS A 156 7.59 15.49 10.46
C LYS A 156 8.94 14.88 10.15
N GLN A 157 9.46 14.08 11.08
CA GLN A 157 10.59 13.20 10.77
C GLN A 157 10.05 12.09 9.86
N ILE A 158 10.76 11.82 8.75
CA ILE A 158 10.34 10.88 7.72
C ILE A 158 11.21 9.63 7.86
N ARG A 159 10.56 8.48 8.07
CA ARG A 159 11.22 7.18 8.10
C ARG A 159 10.69 6.29 6.99
N ASP A 160 11.54 5.87 6.07
CA ASP A 160 11.20 4.87 5.06
C ASP A 160 11.20 3.47 5.67
N LEU A 161 10.06 2.79 5.60
CA LEU A 161 9.86 1.50 6.22
C LEU A 161 10.45 0.33 5.42
N TRP A 162 10.66 0.50 4.11
CA TRP A 162 11.30 -0.52 3.26
C TRP A 162 12.82 -0.45 3.35
N THR A 163 13.39 0.75 3.36
CA THR A 163 14.85 0.94 3.43
C THR A 163 15.37 1.12 4.85
N HIS A 164 14.47 1.14 5.86
CA HIS A 164 14.79 1.34 7.28
C HIS A 164 15.60 2.62 7.56
N THR A 165 15.42 3.64 6.72
CA THR A 165 16.25 4.85 6.70
C THR A 165 15.45 6.07 7.14
N ASP A 166 16.04 6.89 7.99
CA ASP A 166 15.49 8.21 8.32
C ASP A 166 15.91 9.22 7.25
N GLU A 167 14.95 9.84 6.58
CA GLU A 167 15.15 10.76 5.44
C GLU A 167 15.15 12.24 5.87
N GLY A 168 15.25 12.47 7.17
CA GLY A 168 15.24 13.80 7.78
C GLY A 168 13.83 14.34 8.01
N LYS A 169 13.75 15.66 8.22
CA LYS A 169 12.53 16.34 8.64
C LYS A 169 12.03 17.25 7.52
N ALA A 170 10.76 17.15 7.16
CA ALA A 170 10.15 18.01 6.15
C ALA A 170 8.63 18.15 6.38
N SER A 171 7.98 19.06 5.65
CA SER A 171 6.52 19.25 5.62
C SER A 171 5.87 18.71 4.34
N SER A 172 6.68 18.11 3.46
CA SER A 172 6.26 17.44 2.25
C SER A 172 7.27 16.36 1.88
N ILE A 173 6.88 15.46 0.99
CA ILE A 173 7.77 14.46 0.41
C ILE A 173 7.64 14.49 -1.12
N THR A 174 8.77 14.42 -1.82
CA THR A 174 8.81 14.24 -3.28
C THR A 174 9.66 13.04 -3.60
N VAL A 175 9.09 12.06 -4.32
CA VAL A 175 9.76 10.79 -4.63
C VAL A 175 9.57 10.40 -6.08
N ASN A 176 10.60 9.78 -6.64
CA ASN A 176 10.52 9.07 -7.92
C ASN A 176 10.23 7.61 -7.65
N ILE A 177 9.03 7.16 -8.02
CA ILE A 177 8.58 5.80 -7.77
C ILE A 177 8.69 5.02 -9.09
N PRO A 178 9.42 3.90 -9.14
CA PRO A 178 9.54 3.09 -10.36
C PRO A 178 8.16 2.58 -10.81
N ALA A 179 8.08 2.07 -12.04
CA ALA A 179 6.89 1.37 -12.50
C ALA A 179 6.46 0.32 -11.47
N HIS A 180 5.17 0.33 -11.13
CA HIS A 180 4.54 -0.62 -10.19
C HIS A 180 5.07 -0.58 -8.75
N GLY A 181 5.90 0.41 -8.42
CA GLY A 181 6.51 0.56 -7.09
C GLY A 181 5.65 1.31 -6.10
N CYS A 182 6.17 1.41 -4.88
CA CYS A 182 5.59 2.20 -3.81
C CYS A 182 6.66 2.86 -2.93
N LYS A 183 6.24 3.84 -2.14
CA LYS A 183 7.01 4.45 -1.05
C LYS A 183 6.13 4.43 0.19
N ILE A 184 6.57 3.76 1.24
CA ILE A 184 5.87 3.71 2.53
C ILE A 184 6.74 4.39 3.58
N VAL A 185 6.23 5.47 4.16
CA VAL A 185 6.94 6.23 5.19
C VAL A 185 6.09 6.37 6.45
N LYS A 186 6.76 6.35 7.60
CA LYS A 186 6.19 6.81 8.86
C LYS A 186 6.63 8.26 9.12
N LEU A 187 5.69 9.05 9.65
CA LEU A 187 5.82 10.47 9.93
C LEU A 187 5.54 10.72 11.41
N ASN A 188 6.57 11.03 12.19
CA ASN A 188 6.50 11.33 13.62
C ASN A 188 6.72 12.83 13.93
#